data_AF-A0A3B4TTR6-F1
#
_entry.id   AF-A0A3B4TTR6-F1
#
_cell.length_a   1.000
_cell.length_b   1.000
_cell.length_c   1.000
_cell.angle_alpha   90.00
_cell.angle_beta   90.00
_cell.angle_gamma   90.00
#
_symmetry.space_group_name_H-M   'P 1'
#
loop_
_entity.id
_entity.type
_entity.pdbx_description
1 polymer ?
#
loop_
_entity_poly.entity_id
_entity_poly.type
_entity_poly.pdbx_seq_one_letter_code
_entity_poly.pdbx_strand_id
1 'polypeptide(L)'
;MLLIVAVCLCFSLPSVVGQTEPVADSSYVAAVYEHHLILNPEPHVPLSRPAALQHMQKNLDIYEEQAARAAQKGAQILVFPEDGLQGFNFSRSSISGYLETIPDPQQESWNPCTEPGRYNNTEVLQRLSCMARRYNLYLVANMGDLQPSVVQQVHKYTVS
;
A
#
# COMPACT_ATOMS: atom_id res chain seq x y z
N MET A 1 -25.44 -75.93 30.54
CA MET A 1 -25.85 -74.72 29.81
C MET A 1 -24.98 -73.58 30.30
N LEU A 2 -23.84 -73.32 29.63
CA LEU A 2 -22.93 -72.22 29.99
C LEU A 2 -23.39 -70.96 29.26
N LEU A 3 -23.74 -69.90 30.00
CA LEU A 3 -23.88 -68.55 29.46
C LEU A 3 -22.50 -67.87 29.47
N ILE A 4 -22.02 -67.47 28.30
CA ILE A 4 -20.86 -66.58 28.16
C ILE A 4 -21.40 -65.16 27.96
N VAL A 5 -21.17 -64.28 28.93
CA VAL A 5 -21.46 -62.84 28.81
C VAL A 5 -20.22 -62.18 28.22
N ALA A 6 -20.31 -61.75 26.95
CA ALA A 6 -19.25 -60.99 26.31
C ALA A 6 -19.36 -59.51 26.69
N VAL A 7 -18.46 -59.03 27.55
CA VAL A 7 -18.34 -57.61 27.88
C VAL A 7 -17.47 -56.94 26.81
N CYS A 8 -18.10 -56.20 25.89
CA CYS A 8 -17.40 -55.34 24.92
C CYS A 8 -16.95 -54.05 25.63
N LEU A 9 -15.67 -54.01 26.03
CA LEU A 9 -15.01 -52.78 26.47
C LEU A 9 -14.65 -51.94 25.24
N CYS A 10 -15.53 -51.01 24.87
CA CYS A 10 -15.23 -49.98 23.87
C CYS A 10 -14.23 -48.98 24.45
N PHE A 11 -12.95 -49.16 24.16
CA PHE A 11 -11.93 -48.13 24.41
C PHE A 11 -12.09 -47.03 23.36
N SER A 12 -12.74 -45.93 23.73
CA SER A 12 -12.71 -44.68 22.96
C SER A 12 -11.34 -44.02 23.12
N LEU A 13 -10.51 -44.09 22.08
CA LEU A 13 -9.28 -43.31 22.00
C LEU A 13 -9.65 -41.83 21.83
N PRO A 14 -9.21 -40.90 22.71
CA PRO A 14 -9.38 -39.48 22.45
C PRO A 14 -8.47 -39.09 21.29
N SER A 15 -9.06 -38.73 20.15
CA SER A 15 -8.33 -38.09 19.06
C SER A 15 -7.86 -36.72 19.56
N VAL A 16 -6.59 -36.60 19.93
CA VAL A 16 -5.93 -35.31 20.13
C VAL A 16 -5.87 -34.65 18.74
N VAL A 17 -6.79 -33.73 18.49
CA VAL A 17 -6.68 -32.80 17.37
C VAL A 17 -5.57 -31.84 17.74
N GLY A 18 -4.36 -32.09 17.24
CA GLY A 18 -3.29 -31.11 17.28
C GLY A 18 -3.76 -29.89 16.51
N GLN A 19 -3.85 -28.73 17.17
CA GLN A 19 -3.95 -27.46 16.48
C GLN A 19 -2.65 -27.30 15.68
N THR A 20 -2.72 -27.57 14.39
CA THR A 20 -1.71 -27.09 13.44
C THR A 20 -1.84 -25.58 13.42
N GLU A 21 -0.97 -24.90 14.15
CA GLU A 21 -0.66 -23.48 13.94
C GLU A 21 -0.49 -23.28 12.43
N PRO A 22 -1.16 -22.28 11.82
CA PRO A 22 -1.03 -22.02 10.39
C PRO A 22 0.44 -21.72 10.14
N VAL A 23 1.12 -22.61 9.42
CA VAL A 23 2.48 -22.40 8.97
C VAL A 23 2.46 -21.11 8.17
N ALA A 24 3.12 -20.07 8.67
CA ALA A 24 3.32 -18.83 7.93
C ALA A 24 3.86 -19.19 6.56
N ASP A 25 3.20 -18.71 5.51
CA ASP A 25 3.56 -19.06 4.14
C ASP A 25 5.01 -18.65 3.91
N SER A 26 5.88 -19.62 3.64
CA SER A 26 7.34 -19.39 3.58
C SER A 26 7.78 -18.59 2.35
N SER A 27 6.83 -18.25 1.46
CA SER A 27 7.05 -17.53 0.22
C SER A 27 5.92 -16.54 -0.04
N TYR A 28 6.21 -15.51 -0.84
CA TYR A 28 5.22 -14.56 -1.35
C TYR A 28 5.47 -14.28 -2.83
N VAL A 29 4.42 -13.83 -3.51
CA VAL A 29 4.42 -13.36 -4.90
C VAL A 29 4.54 -11.84 -4.89
N ALA A 30 5.61 -11.35 -5.52
CA ALA A 30 5.82 -9.93 -5.75
C ALA A 30 5.41 -9.53 -7.17
N ALA A 31 4.99 -8.28 -7.32
CA ALA A 31 4.80 -7.64 -8.61
C ALA A 31 5.62 -6.34 -8.68
N VAL A 32 6.12 -6.04 -9.88
CA VAL A 32 6.73 -4.76 -10.23
C VAL A 32 6.07 -4.24 -11.49
N TYR A 33 5.90 -2.94 -11.60
CA TYR A 33 5.28 -2.32 -12.77
C TYR A 33 6.22 -1.28 -13.39
N GLU A 34 6.47 -1.42 -14.69
CA GLU A 34 7.13 -0.39 -15.48
C GLU A 34 6.07 0.57 -16.04
N HIS A 35 6.11 1.83 -15.61
CA HIS A 35 5.06 2.79 -15.89
C HIS A 35 5.37 3.64 -17.13
N HIS A 36 4.41 3.69 -18.07
CA HIS A 36 4.41 4.69 -19.12
C HIS A 36 3.82 6.00 -18.58
N LEU A 37 4.70 6.82 -18.02
CA LEU A 37 4.35 8.02 -17.28
C LEU A 37 3.65 9.08 -18.15
N ILE A 38 2.52 9.60 -17.68
CA ILE A 38 1.94 10.84 -18.19
C ILE A 38 2.72 12.00 -17.56
N LEU A 39 3.48 12.71 -18.39
CA LEU A 39 4.33 13.82 -17.99
C LEU A 39 3.62 15.17 -18.04
N ASN A 40 4.01 16.08 -17.13
CA ASN A 40 3.78 17.51 -17.31
C ASN A 40 4.75 18.02 -18.39
N PRO A 41 4.26 18.57 -19.52
CA PRO A 41 5.13 19.05 -20.59
C PRO A 41 5.98 20.26 -20.18
N GLU A 42 5.60 20.98 -19.12
CA GLU A 42 6.28 22.19 -18.65
C GLU A 42 6.66 22.07 -17.15
N PRO A 43 7.59 21.16 -16.77
CA PRO A 43 7.89 20.87 -15.36
C PRO A 43 8.55 22.03 -14.61
N HIS A 44 9.04 23.04 -15.33
CA HIS A 44 9.62 24.25 -14.74
C HIS A 44 8.58 25.34 -14.43
N VAL A 45 7.36 25.21 -14.95
CA VAL A 45 6.25 26.15 -14.69
C VAL A 45 5.49 25.68 -13.45
N PRO A 46 5.43 26.47 -12.37
CA PRO A 46 4.67 26.09 -11.18
C PRO A 46 3.19 25.92 -11.48
N LEU A 47 2.63 24.79 -11.06
CA LEU A 47 1.19 24.57 -11.07
C LEU A 47 0.57 24.90 -9.71
N SER A 48 -0.70 25.29 -9.72
CA SER A 48 -1.50 25.29 -8.49
C SER A 48 -1.67 23.87 -7.96
N ARG A 49 -1.88 23.71 -6.65
CA ARG A 49 -2.12 22.40 -6.03
C ARG A 49 -3.26 21.61 -6.72
N PRO A 50 -4.43 22.19 -7.03
CA PRO A 50 -5.48 21.46 -7.77
C PRO A 50 -5.05 20.98 -9.16
N ALA A 51 -4.26 21.78 -9.90
CA ALA A 51 -3.78 21.39 -11.21
C ALA A 51 -2.71 20.28 -11.12
N ALA A 52 -1.79 20.36 -10.16
CA ALA A 52 -0.82 19.30 -9.88
C ALA A 52 -1.50 18.00 -9.43
N LEU A 53 -2.54 18.09 -8.60
CA LEU A 53 -3.37 16.95 -8.22
C LEU A 53 -4.04 16.32 -9.43
N GLN A 54 -4.72 17.10 -10.27
CA GLN A 54 -5.34 16.60 -11.50
C GLN A 54 -4.35 15.87 -12.42
N HIS A 55 -3.10 16.34 -12.47
CA HIS A 55 -2.04 15.64 -13.18
C HIS A 55 -1.71 14.28 -12.54
N MET A 56 -1.39 14.25 -11.24
CA MET A 56 -1.06 13.00 -10.53
C MET A 56 -2.20 12.00 -10.54
N GLN A 57 -3.47 12.45 -10.52
CA GLN A 57 -4.62 11.55 -10.57
C GLN A 57 -4.67 10.72 -11.84
N LYS A 58 -4.21 11.24 -12.99
CA LYS A 58 -4.13 10.47 -14.24
C LYS A 58 -3.15 9.29 -14.13
N ASN A 59 -2.03 9.50 -13.44
CA ASN A 59 -1.06 8.42 -13.18
C ASN A 59 -1.58 7.44 -12.12
N LEU A 60 -2.28 7.94 -11.09
CA LEU A 60 -2.91 7.09 -10.06
C LEU A 60 -4.03 6.22 -10.63
N ASP A 61 -4.79 6.70 -11.64
CA ASP A 61 -5.78 5.88 -12.35
C ASP A 61 -5.11 4.64 -12.97
N ILE A 62 -3.96 4.82 -13.62
CA ILE A 62 -3.19 3.72 -14.22
C ILE A 62 -2.62 2.79 -13.13
N TYR A 63 -2.09 3.35 -12.03
CA TYR A 63 -1.61 2.55 -10.90
C TYR A 63 -2.71 1.66 -10.32
N GLU A 64 -3.93 2.19 -10.20
CA GLU A 64 -5.07 1.45 -9.67
C GLU A 64 -5.44 0.26 -10.57
N GLU A 65 -5.39 0.43 -11.88
CA GLU A 65 -5.57 -0.68 -12.83
C GLU A 65 -4.50 -1.77 -12.63
N GLN A 66 -3.24 -1.37 -12.40
CA GLN A 66 -2.15 -2.32 -12.19
C GLN A 66 -2.26 -3.02 -10.83
N ALA A 67 -2.69 -2.31 -9.78
CA ALA A 67 -2.98 -2.90 -8.48
C ALA A 67 -4.09 -3.96 -8.59
N ALA A 68 -5.16 -3.67 -9.31
CA ALA A 68 -6.22 -4.64 -9.58
C ALA A 68 -5.68 -5.90 -10.29
N ARG A 69 -4.85 -5.73 -11.33
CA ARG A 69 -4.24 -6.84 -12.08
C ARG A 69 -3.26 -7.65 -11.23
N ALA A 70 -2.45 -7.00 -10.41
CA ALA A 70 -1.50 -7.65 -9.51
C ALA A 70 -2.23 -8.48 -8.45
N ALA A 71 -3.28 -7.93 -7.85
CA ALA A 71 -4.12 -8.65 -6.88
C ALA A 71 -4.83 -9.86 -7.52
N GLN A 72 -5.34 -9.72 -8.75
CA GLN A 72 -5.92 -10.85 -9.51
C GLN A 72 -4.91 -11.98 -9.77
N LYS A 73 -3.62 -11.65 -9.88
CA LYS A 73 -2.52 -12.62 -10.03
C LYS A 73 -2.01 -13.16 -8.70
N GLY A 74 -2.62 -12.77 -7.58
CA GLY A 74 -2.24 -13.20 -6.26
C GLY A 74 -0.91 -12.63 -5.79
N ALA A 75 -0.53 -11.42 -6.24
CA ALA A 75 0.59 -10.70 -5.63
C ALA A 75 0.22 -10.28 -4.20
N GLN A 76 1.21 -10.23 -3.30
CA GLN A 76 1.05 -9.65 -1.96
C GLN A 76 1.63 -8.24 -1.88
N ILE A 77 2.61 -7.93 -2.73
CA ILE A 77 3.26 -6.61 -2.81
C ILE A 77 3.39 -6.17 -4.27
N LEU A 78 3.11 -4.89 -4.52
CA LEU A 78 3.31 -4.25 -5.81
C LEU A 78 4.22 -3.02 -5.65
N VAL A 79 5.30 -2.97 -6.43
CA VAL A 79 6.25 -1.86 -6.47
C VAL A 79 6.06 -1.03 -7.74
N PHE A 80 5.87 0.27 -7.54
CA PHE A 80 5.80 1.29 -8.57
C PHE A 80 7.15 2.01 -8.74
N PRO A 81 7.42 2.60 -9.92
CA PRO A 81 8.70 3.25 -10.18
C PRO A 81 8.85 4.58 -9.42
N GLU A 82 10.11 5.03 -9.31
CA GLU A 82 10.45 6.40 -8.88
C GLU A 82 9.85 7.43 -9.83
N ASP A 83 9.43 8.58 -9.29
CA ASP A 83 8.84 9.69 -10.04
C ASP A 83 7.59 9.34 -10.88
N GLY A 84 6.99 8.16 -10.69
CA GLY A 84 5.88 7.69 -11.52
C GLY A 84 4.52 8.38 -11.27
N LEU A 85 4.43 9.31 -10.31
CA LEU A 85 3.24 10.12 -10.05
C LEU A 85 3.35 11.52 -10.66
N GLN A 86 4.40 12.26 -10.28
CA GLN A 86 4.64 13.64 -10.68
C GLN A 86 5.55 13.79 -11.91
N GLY A 87 6.45 12.84 -12.17
CA GLY A 87 7.54 12.95 -13.13
C GLY A 87 8.78 13.66 -12.60
N PHE A 88 9.63 14.10 -13.51
CA PHE A 88 10.97 14.59 -13.22
C PHE A 88 11.21 15.99 -13.81
N ASN A 89 12.41 16.55 -13.61
CA ASN A 89 12.86 17.87 -14.09
C ASN A 89 12.16 19.08 -13.45
N PHE A 90 11.74 19.00 -12.19
CA PHE A 90 11.20 20.14 -11.46
C PHE A 90 12.29 21.01 -10.81
N SER A 91 11.97 22.28 -10.55
CA SER A 91 12.69 23.12 -9.60
C SER A 91 12.04 23.03 -8.22
N ARG A 92 12.70 23.56 -7.19
CA ARG A 92 12.12 23.63 -5.82
C ARG A 92 10.78 24.37 -5.79
N SER A 93 10.61 25.41 -6.62
CA SER A 93 9.37 26.18 -6.68
C SER A 93 8.30 25.47 -7.51
N SER A 94 8.67 24.84 -8.63
CA SER A 94 7.69 24.22 -9.53
C SER A 94 7.15 22.88 -9.02
N ILE A 95 7.91 22.14 -8.20
CA ILE A 95 7.43 20.90 -7.59
C ILE A 95 6.44 21.13 -6.44
N SER A 96 6.39 22.35 -5.89
CA SER A 96 5.67 22.62 -4.62
C SER A 96 4.19 22.22 -4.64
N GLY A 97 3.48 22.35 -5.77
CA GLY A 97 2.09 21.91 -5.90
C GLY A 97 1.89 20.38 -5.84
N TYR A 98 2.94 19.59 -6.04
CA TYR A 98 2.89 18.13 -6.06
C TYR A 98 3.14 17.49 -4.69
N LEU A 99 3.72 18.22 -3.74
CA LEU A 99 4.15 17.66 -2.47
C LEU A 99 3.00 17.56 -1.46
N GLU A 100 3.08 16.54 -0.59
CA GLU A 100 2.24 16.39 0.60
C GLU A 100 3.14 16.27 1.83
N THR A 101 2.63 16.58 3.02
CA THR A 101 3.36 16.26 4.26
C THR A 101 3.06 14.82 4.65
N ILE A 102 4.09 13.99 4.73
CA ILE A 102 3.96 12.59 5.13
C ILE A 102 4.38 12.44 6.60
N PRO A 103 3.49 12.02 7.51
CA PRO A 103 3.84 11.85 8.92
C PRO A 103 4.78 10.65 9.12
N ASP A 104 5.58 10.69 10.19
CA ASP A 104 6.43 9.57 10.59
C ASP A 104 5.56 8.40 11.10
N PRO A 105 5.57 7.23 10.45
CA PRO A 105 4.75 6.08 10.87
C PRO A 105 5.18 5.48 12.21
N GLN A 106 6.36 5.83 12.75
CA GLN A 106 6.74 5.43 14.11
C GLN A 106 6.09 6.29 15.20
N GLN A 107 5.67 7.51 14.85
CA GLN A 107 5.06 8.46 15.77
C GLN A 107 3.54 8.53 15.59
N GLU A 108 3.04 8.07 14.45
CA GLU A 108 1.65 8.20 14.06
C GLU A 108 1.07 6.85 13.60
N SER A 109 -0.09 6.49 14.17
CA SER A 109 -0.91 5.37 13.72
C SER A 109 -2.14 5.94 13.03
N TRP A 110 -2.05 6.02 11.70
CA TRP A 110 -3.08 6.61 10.86
C TRP A 110 -3.25 5.79 9.59
N ASN A 111 -4.52 5.51 9.25
CA ASN A 111 -4.86 4.97 7.95
C ASN A 111 -5.56 6.06 7.12
N PRO A 112 -4.87 6.65 6.12
CA PRO A 112 -5.41 7.72 5.28
C PRO A 112 -6.73 7.36 4.60
N CYS A 113 -6.96 6.08 4.27
CA CYS A 113 -8.21 5.66 3.63
C CYS A 113 -9.42 5.70 4.57
N THR A 114 -9.25 5.29 5.83
CA THR A 114 -10.36 5.26 6.80
C THR A 114 -10.55 6.57 7.55
N GLU A 115 -9.53 7.42 7.59
CA GLU A 115 -9.52 8.70 8.30
C GLU A 115 -9.06 9.86 7.38
N PRO A 116 -9.75 10.12 6.25
CA PRO A 116 -9.29 11.05 5.21
C PRO A 116 -9.29 12.54 5.60
N GLY A 117 -9.88 12.89 6.75
CA GLY A 117 -9.93 14.26 7.27
C GLY A 117 -8.94 14.55 8.39
N ARG A 118 -8.08 13.60 8.77
CA ARG A 118 -7.14 13.79 9.88
C ARG A 118 -6.06 14.82 9.57
N TYR A 119 -5.60 14.84 8.32
CA TYR A 119 -4.64 15.80 7.81
C TYR A 119 -5.14 16.40 6.50
N ASN A 120 -4.87 17.69 6.31
CA ASN A 120 -5.21 18.39 5.08
C ASN A 120 -4.18 18.11 3.98
N ASN A 121 -4.59 18.22 2.72
CA ASN A 121 -3.73 18.09 1.54
C ASN A 121 -3.01 16.73 1.46
N THR A 122 -3.75 15.64 1.69
CA THR A 122 -3.23 14.25 1.68
C THR A 122 -3.91 13.37 0.63
N GLU A 123 -4.42 13.98 -0.45
CA GLU A 123 -5.25 13.29 -1.44
C GLU A 123 -4.54 12.14 -2.16
N VAL A 124 -3.23 12.29 -2.45
CA VAL A 124 -2.42 11.23 -3.06
C VAL A 124 -2.16 10.11 -2.06
N LEU A 125 -1.73 10.44 -0.84
CA LEU A 125 -1.49 9.46 0.21
C LEU A 125 -2.77 8.68 0.56
N GLN A 126 -3.91 9.38 0.65
CA GLN A 126 -5.24 8.78 0.82
C GLN A 126 -5.56 7.81 -0.32
N ARG A 127 -5.37 8.22 -1.57
CA ARG A 127 -5.68 7.37 -2.73
C ARG A 127 -4.82 6.10 -2.75
N LEU A 128 -3.53 6.22 -2.47
CA LEU A 128 -2.61 5.07 -2.36
C LEU A 128 -3.02 4.13 -1.21
N SER A 129 -3.33 4.67 -0.03
CA SER A 129 -3.82 3.88 1.11
C SER A 129 -5.11 3.13 0.78
N CYS A 130 -6.06 3.79 0.09
CA CYS A 130 -7.30 3.15 -0.33
C CYS A 130 -7.07 2.08 -1.40
N MET A 131 -6.14 2.30 -2.33
CA MET A 131 -5.76 1.31 -3.33
C MET A 131 -5.19 0.05 -2.67
N ALA A 132 -4.24 0.20 -1.75
CA ALA A 132 -3.65 -0.89 -0.97
C ALA A 132 -4.74 -1.70 -0.25
N ARG A 133 -5.62 -1.00 0.50
CA ARG A 133 -6.72 -1.62 1.25
C ARG A 133 -7.74 -2.31 0.35
N ARG A 134 -8.13 -1.70 -0.76
CA ARG A 134 -9.15 -2.23 -1.69
C ARG A 134 -8.70 -3.54 -2.33
N TYR A 135 -7.43 -3.62 -2.70
CA TYR A 135 -6.89 -4.78 -3.41
C TYR A 135 -6.13 -5.76 -2.51
N ASN A 136 -6.10 -5.51 -1.19
CA ASN A 136 -5.37 -6.31 -0.21
C ASN A 136 -3.90 -6.53 -0.61
N LEU A 137 -3.22 -5.44 -0.94
CA LEU A 137 -1.83 -5.39 -1.38
C LEU A 137 -1.01 -4.47 -0.50
N TYR A 138 0.23 -4.85 -0.22
CA TYR A 138 1.26 -3.90 0.15
C TYR A 138 1.65 -3.09 -1.09
N LEU A 139 1.67 -1.76 -0.99
CA LEU A 139 2.05 -0.88 -2.10
C LEU A 139 3.34 -0.12 -1.78
N VAL A 140 4.30 -0.17 -2.69
CA VAL A 140 5.49 0.68 -2.65
C VAL A 140 5.36 1.70 -3.76
N ALA A 141 5.18 2.96 -3.39
CA ALA A 141 5.09 4.09 -4.31
C ALA A 141 6.04 5.20 -3.87
N ASN A 142 6.62 5.89 -4.85
CA ASN A 142 7.42 7.07 -4.63
C ASN A 142 6.53 8.33 -4.77
N MET A 143 6.58 9.21 -3.78
CA MET A 143 5.90 10.52 -3.80
C MET A 143 6.76 11.56 -3.11
N GLY A 144 6.58 12.83 -3.49
CA GLY A 144 7.32 13.94 -2.91
C GLY A 144 6.77 14.36 -1.54
N ASP A 145 7.67 14.49 -0.57
CA ASP A 145 7.36 14.94 0.79
C ASP A 145 7.72 16.42 0.99
N LEU A 146 6.88 17.15 1.73
CA LEU A 146 7.15 18.50 2.22
C LEU A 146 7.11 18.50 3.75
N GLN A 147 8.29 18.60 4.36
CA GLN A 147 8.44 18.83 5.79
C GLN A 147 8.69 20.32 6.07
N PRO A 148 7.78 21.01 6.79
CA PRO A 148 8.05 22.35 7.30
C PRO A 148 9.28 22.32 8.19
N SER A 149 10.23 23.22 7.96
CA SER A 149 11.49 23.21 8.71
C SER A 149 11.31 23.63 10.17
N VAL A 150 11.37 22.65 11.07
CA VAL A 150 12.07 22.78 12.37
C VAL A 150 13.12 21.67 12.60
N VAL A 151 13.04 20.49 11.97
CA VAL A 151 14.11 19.47 11.95
C VAL A 151 14.00 18.63 10.66
N GLN A 152 15.11 18.41 9.95
CA GLN A 152 15.16 17.61 8.72
C GLN A 152 15.55 16.16 9.01
N GLN A 153 14.67 15.21 8.69
CA GLN A 153 15.06 13.82 8.40
C GLN A 153 14.37 13.38 7.11
N VAL A 154 15.15 12.96 6.13
CA VAL A 154 14.66 12.42 4.85
C VAL A 154 14.33 10.94 5.09
N HIS A 155 13.07 10.56 4.96
CA HIS A 155 12.63 9.18 5.08
C HIS A 155 11.99 8.69 3.77
N LYS A 156 12.29 7.44 3.41
CA LYS A 156 11.58 6.70 2.36
C LYS A 156 10.43 5.96 3.04
N TYR A 157 9.20 6.16 2.59
CA TYR A 157 8.02 5.56 3.22
C TYR A 157 7.47 4.40 2.37
N THR A 158 7.08 3.33 3.06
CA THR A 158 6.28 2.22 2.52
C THR A 158 4.85 2.41 3.03
N VAL A 159 3.87 2.53 2.15
CA VAL A 159 2.46 2.58 2.56
C VAL A 159 1.99 1.14 2.76
N SER A 160 1.76 0.77 4.02
CA SER A 160 1.27 -0.56 4.41
C SER A 160 -0.25 -0.63 4.36
#